data_AF-A0A843X5K6-F1
#
_entry.id   AF-A0A843X5K6-F1
#
_cell.length_a   1.000
_cell.length_b   1.000
_cell.length_c   1.000
_cell.angle_alpha   90.00
_cell.angle_beta   90.00
_cell.angle_gamma   90.00
#
_symmetry.space_group_name_H-M   'P 1'
#
loop_
_entity.id
_entity.type
_entity.pdbx_description
1 polymer ?
#
loop_
_entity_poly.entity_id
_entity_poly.type
_entity_poly.pdbx_seq_one_letter_code
_entity_poly.pdbx_strand_id
1 'polypeptide(L)'
;MHVGRNHWALLVIHIKEKEFHVYESLRSKHRADILQYVEELKRYLKGKHIDADKWPLRYPNPCPQQGSRDDCGIFTCKYMKCLAHRDIQDLPFSQDDMSLVRAKMAFHFIKAYFNG
;
A
#
# COMPACT_ATOMS: atom_id res chain seq x y z
N MET A 1 6.29 0.75 -1.23
CA MET A 1 7.37 1.76 -1.06
C MET A 1 8.02 1.53 0.29
N HIS A 2 9.34 1.65 0.35
CA HIS A 2 10.07 1.71 1.62
C HIS A 2 10.52 3.16 1.82
N VAL A 3 9.99 3.81 2.85
CA VAL A 3 10.17 5.25 3.14
C VAL A 3 10.80 5.41 4.54
N GLY A 4 11.57 6.47 4.75
CA GLY A 4 12.18 6.74 6.06
C GLY A 4 13.17 5.69 6.57
N ARG A 5 13.58 4.74 5.72
CA ARG A 5 14.45 3.56 6.01
C ARG A 5 13.83 2.49 6.91
N ASN A 6 12.61 2.65 7.39
CA ASN A 6 11.99 1.68 8.30
C ASN A 6 10.46 1.57 8.15
N HIS A 7 9.85 2.24 7.18
CA HIS A 7 8.41 2.24 7.01
C HIS A 7 7.98 1.73 5.64
N TRP A 8 7.00 0.85 5.62
CA TRP A 8 6.35 0.37 4.41
C TRP A 8 5.03 1.07 4.19
N ALA A 9 4.85 1.58 2.98
CA ALA A 9 3.64 2.25 2.51
C ALA A 9 3.25 1.73 1.12
N LEU A 10 1.98 1.81 0.77
CA LEU A 10 1.48 1.38 -0.53
C LEU A 10 1.10 2.60 -1.39
N LEU A 11 1.67 2.69 -2.59
CA LEU A 11 1.28 3.64 -3.63
C LEU A 11 0.56 2.87 -4.75
N VAL A 12 -0.65 3.31 -5.06
CA VAL A 12 -1.55 2.66 -6.02
C VAL A 12 -1.85 3.63 -7.16
N ILE A 13 -1.79 3.14 -8.39
CA ILE A 13 -2.16 3.90 -9.58
C ILE A 13 -3.58 3.47 -10.00
N HIS A 14 -4.53 4.40 -9.89
CA HIS A 14 -5.87 4.23 -10.41
C HIS A 14 -5.93 4.80 -11.83
N ILE A 15 -5.61 3.96 -12.83
CA ILE A 15 -5.46 4.39 -14.23
C ILE A 15 -6.78 4.93 -14.80
N LYS A 16 -7.91 4.28 -14.47
CA LYS A 16 -9.23 4.65 -14.99
C LYS A 16 -9.69 6.00 -14.41
N GLU A 17 -9.49 6.19 -13.12
CA GLU A 17 -9.85 7.40 -12.38
C GLU A 17 -8.82 8.53 -12.54
N LYS A 18 -7.64 8.20 -13.09
CA LYS A 18 -6.51 9.11 -13.29
C LYS A 18 -6.01 9.71 -11.98
N GLU A 19 -5.81 8.87 -10.97
CA GLU A 19 -5.36 9.28 -9.64
C GLU A 19 -4.25 8.38 -9.09
N PHE A 20 -3.45 8.92 -8.18
CA PHE A 20 -2.52 8.17 -7.33
C PHE A 20 -3.08 8.10 -5.91
N HIS A 21 -3.03 6.94 -5.26
CA HIS A 21 -3.52 6.77 -3.89
C HIS A 21 -2.40 6.23 -2.99
N VAL A 22 -2.24 6.82 -1.81
CA VAL A 22 -1.26 6.39 -0.80
C VAL A 22 -1.98 5.82 0.39
N TYR A 23 -1.81 4.51 0.63
CA TYR A 23 -2.29 3.83 1.82
C TYR A 23 -1.13 3.73 2.81
N GLU A 24 -1.28 4.38 3.96
CA GLU A 24 -0.25 4.51 4.98
C GLU A 24 -0.83 4.27 6.38
N SER A 25 -0.23 3.34 7.10
CA SER A 25 -0.68 2.89 8.43
C SER A 25 -0.13 3.73 9.60
N LEU A 26 0.88 4.58 9.38
CA LEU A 26 1.51 5.42 10.43
C LEU A 26 1.30 6.93 10.26
N ARG A 27 0.55 7.39 9.24
CA ARG A 27 0.46 8.81 8.84
C ARG A 27 1.84 9.50 8.93
N SER A 28 2.81 8.94 8.20
CA SER A 28 4.21 9.28 8.40
C SER A 28 4.52 10.71 7.94
N LYS A 29 5.65 11.24 8.41
CA LYS A 29 6.18 12.54 7.94
C LYS A 29 7.03 12.39 6.66
N HIS A 30 7.07 11.21 6.03
CA HIS A 30 7.94 10.90 4.89
C HIS A 30 7.35 11.35 3.53
N ARG A 31 6.68 12.51 3.52
CA ARG A 31 6.04 13.04 2.31
C ARG A 31 7.02 13.27 1.16
N ALA A 32 8.25 13.67 1.45
CA ALA A 32 9.28 13.86 0.42
C ALA A 32 9.60 12.55 -0.31
N ASP A 33 9.84 11.47 0.42
CA ASP A 33 10.10 10.13 -0.13
C ASP A 33 8.91 9.67 -1.00
N ILE A 34 7.68 9.83 -0.50
CA ILE A 34 6.46 9.47 -1.24
C ILE A 34 6.37 10.24 -2.56
N LEU A 35 6.63 11.55 -2.54
CA LEU A 35 6.60 12.37 -3.75
C LEU A 35 7.68 11.93 -4.76
N GLN A 36 8.86 11.52 -4.29
CA GLN A 36 9.88 10.96 -5.17
C GLN A 36 9.37 9.70 -5.90
N TYR A 37 8.74 8.76 -5.18
CA TYR A 37 8.14 7.57 -5.81
C TYR A 37 7.02 7.95 -6.80
N VAL A 38 6.21 8.97 -6.51
CA VAL A 38 5.18 9.45 -7.44
C VAL A 38 5.80 9.98 -8.73
N GLU A 39 6.87 10.77 -8.65
CA GLU A 39 7.57 11.29 -9.83
C GLU A 39 8.28 10.17 -10.63
N GLU A 40 8.78 9.12 -9.97
CA GLU A 40 9.25 7.90 -10.63
C GLU A 40 8.14 7.19 -11.40
N LEU A 41 6.95 7.03 -10.80
CA LEU A 41 5.80 6.44 -11.47
C LEU A 41 5.29 7.30 -12.64
N LYS A 42 5.25 8.63 -12.49
CA LYS A 42 4.90 9.53 -13.60
C LYS A 42 5.85 9.37 -14.79
N ARG A 43 7.17 9.33 -14.53
CA ARG A 43 8.17 9.08 -15.58
C ARG A 43 7.97 7.71 -16.25
N TYR A 44 7.69 6.67 -15.46
CA TYR A 44 7.38 5.34 -15.98
C TYR A 44 6.12 5.36 -16.87
N LEU A 45 5.02 5.97 -16.41
CA LEU A 45 3.77 6.08 -17.15
C LEU A 45 3.91 6.91 -18.44
N LYS A 46 4.70 7.99 -18.41
CA LYS A 46 5.03 8.78 -19.59
C LYS A 46 5.72 7.93 -20.67
N GLY A 47 6.63 7.05 -20.27
CA GLY A 47 7.25 6.05 -21.15
C GLY A 47 6.28 5.00 -21.70
N LYS A 48 5.06 4.89 -21.13
CA LYS A 48 3.95 4.06 -21.62
C LYS A 48 2.88 4.88 -22.35
N HIS A 49 3.18 6.12 -22.75
CA HIS A 49 2.26 7.05 -23.40
C HIS A 49 1.02 7.43 -22.55
N ILE A 50 1.15 7.37 -21.22
CA ILE A 50 0.12 7.83 -20.28
C ILE A 50 0.62 9.12 -19.64
N ASP A 51 -0.02 10.25 -19.95
CA ASP A 51 0.25 11.53 -19.28
C ASP A 51 -0.46 11.58 -17.92
N ALA A 52 0.36 11.50 -16.87
CA ALA A 52 -0.06 11.51 -15.47
C ALA A 52 0.38 12.76 -14.70
N ASP A 53 0.89 13.80 -15.40
CA ASP A 53 1.49 14.97 -14.74
C ASP A 53 0.49 15.73 -13.87
N LYS A 54 -0.79 15.74 -14.28
CA LYS A 54 -1.90 16.41 -13.60
C LYS A 54 -2.73 15.50 -12.68
N TRP A 55 -2.38 14.22 -12.55
CA TRP A 55 -3.15 13.28 -11.74
C TRP A 55 -2.97 13.60 -10.25
N PRO A 56 -4.05 13.73 -9.46
CA PRO A 56 -3.95 14.08 -8.05
C PRO A 56 -3.40 12.91 -7.23
N LEU A 57 -2.67 13.25 -6.16
CA LEU A 57 -2.29 12.32 -5.10
C LEU A 57 -3.34 12.36 -3.98
N ARG A 58 -3.97 11.23 -3.70
CA ARG A 58 -4.99 11.04 -2.68
C ARG A 58 -4.46 10.23 -1.51
N TYR A 59 -4.96 10.53 -0.33
CA TYR A 59 -4.76 9.76 0.89
C TYR A 59 -6.13 9.29 1.36
N PRO A 60 -6.50 8.02 1.12
CA PRO A 60 -7.81 7.50 1.52
C PRO A 60 -8.08 7.69 3.02
N ASN A 61 -9.32 8.06 3.35
CA ASN A 61 -9.79 8.25 4.71
C ASN A 61 -11.27 7.83 4.79
N PRO A 62 -11.69 6.94 5.71
CA PRO A 62 -10.86 6.26 6.72
C PRO A 62 -9.84 5.29 6.11
N CYS A 63 -8.72 5.11 6.80
CA CYS A 63 -7.70 4.12 6.45
C CYS A 63 -7.22 3.45 7.75
N PRO A 64 -7.29 2.11 7.89
CA PRO A 64 -6.82 1.39 9.07
C PRO A 64 -5.40 1.81 9.44
N GLN A 65 -5.17 2.12 10.71
CA GLN A 65 -3.88 2.56 11.23
C GLN A 65 -3.27 1.48 12.12
N GLN A 66 -1.94 1.39 12.14
CA GLN A 66 -1.25 0.52 13.06
C GLN A 66 -1.05 1.22 14.41
N GLY A 67 -1.19 0.45 15.49
CA GLY A 67 -0.84 0.86 16.85
C GLY A 67 0.56 0.39 17.28
N SER A 68 1.16 -0.56 16.54
CA SER A 68 2.50 -1.10 16.79
C SER A 68 3.56 -0.40 15.93
N ARG A 69 4.85 -0.69 16.14
CA ARG A 69 5.93 -0.16 15.28
C ARG A 69 6.23 -1.06 14.06
N ASP A 70 5.92 -2.35 14.16
CA ASP A 70 6.48 -3.35 13.24
C ASP A 70 5.49 -3.86 12.18
N ASP A 71 4.22 -3.43 12.24
CA ASP A 71 3.16 -3.99 11.40
C ASP A 71 2.99 -3.33 10.03
N CYS A 72 3.79 -2.32 9.70
CA CYS A 72 3.63 -1.57 8.44
C CYS A 72 3.67 -2.46 7.19
N GLY A 73 4.52 -3.50 7.19
CA GLY A 73 4.57 -4.49 6.12
C GLY A 73 3.28 -5.33 6.02
N ILE A 74 2.72 -5.73 7.16
CA ILE A 74 1.48 -6.52 7.22
C ILE A 74 0.27 -5.69 6.79
N PHE A 75 0.18 -4.44 7.25
CA PHE A 75 -0.83 -3.48 6.78
C PHE A 75 -0.71 -3.26 5.27
N THR A 76 0.50 -3.05 4.75
CA THR A 76 0.76 -2.91 3.31
C THR A 76 0.23 -4.11 2.51
N CYS A 77 0.54 -5.33 2.95
CA CYS A 77 0.00 -6.56 2.33
C CYS A 77 -1.52 -6.63 2.41
N LYS A 78 -2.11 -6.18 3.52
CA LYS A 78 -3.55 -6.24 3.74
C LYS A 78 -4.29 -5.22 2.87
N TYR A 79 -3.78 -4.00 2.74
CA TYR A 79 -4.27 -3.02 1.77
C TYR A 79 -4.25 -3.60 0.36
N MET A 80 -3.11 -4.16 -0.09
CA MET A 80 -3.00 -4.77 -1.43
C MET A 80 -4.04 -5.88 -1.64
N LYS A 81 -4.23 -6.74 -0.64
CA LYS A 81 -5.22 -7.83 -0.71
C LYS A 81 -6.64 -7.28 -0.87
N CYS A 82 -7.05 -6.30 -0.06
CA CYS A 82 -8.39 -5.70 -0.17
C CYS A 82 -8.61 -5.06 -1.54
N LEU A 83 -7.63 -4.27 -2.01
CA LEU A 83 -7.73 -3.57 -3.31
C LEU A 83 -7.76 -4.53 -4.50
N ALA A 84 -7.02 -5.64 -4.43
CA ALA A 84 -7.03 -6.67 -5.47
C ALA A 84 -8.39 -7.37 -5.61
N HIS A 85 -9.15 -7.49 -4.52
CA HIS A 85 -10.47 -8.13 -4.51
C HIS A 85 -11.64 -7.18 -4.89
N ARG A 86 -11.32 -5.96 -5.36
CA ARG A 86 -12.20 -5.01 -6.07
C ARG A 86 -13.37 -4.34 -5.33
N ASP A 87 -13.47 -4.48 -4.01
CA ASP A 87 -14.35 -3.60 -3.20
C ASP A 87 -13.50 -2.54 -2.49
N ILE A 88 -13.26 -1.42 -3.18
CA ILE A 88 -12.45 -0.28 -2.73
C ILE A 88 -13.11 0.49 -1.57
N GLN A 89 -14.35 0.17 -1.21
CA GLN A 89 -15.12 1.00 -0.29
C GLN A 89 -14.92 0.67 1.18
N ASP A 90 -14.43 -0.53 1.51
CA ASP A 90 -14.07 -0.84 2.89
C ASP A 90 -12.70 -1.52 2.95
N LEU A 91 -11.84 -1.00 3.82
CA LEU A 91 -10.66 -1.70 4.32
C LEU A 91 -11.09 -2.34 5.64
N PRO A 92 -11.73 -3.54 5.63
CA PRO A 92 -12.50 -4.03 6.76
C PRO A 92 -11.59 -4.81 7.69
N PHE A 93 -10.58 -4.13 8.21
CA PHE A 93 -9.61 -4.70 9.13
C PHE A 93 -9.04 -3.62 10.04
N SER A 94 -8.53 -4.05 11.19
CA SER A 94 -7.91 -3.18 12.19
C SER A 94 -6.58 -3.76 12.66
N GLN A 95 -5.94 -3.05 13.60
CA GLN A 95 -4.76 -3.54 14.31
C GLN A 95 -5.00 -4.89 15.02
N ASP A 96 -6.23 -5.17 15.46
CA ASP A 96 -6.56 -6.39 16.21
C ASP A 96 -6.44 -7.64 15.34
N ASP A 97 -6.61 -7.50 14.02
CA ASP A 97 -6.46 -8.60 13.07
C ASP A 97 -5.00 -9.01 12.82
N MET A 98 -4.04 -8.13 13.13
CA MET A 98 -2.67 -8.27 12.62
C MET A 98 -1.97 -9.54 13.11
N SER A 99 -2.26 -9.98 14.34
CA SER A 99 -1.71 -11.25 14.87
C SER A 99 -2.15 -12.45 14.04
N LEU A 100 -3.44 -12.54 13.70
CA LEU A 100 -3.97 -13.61 12.87
C LEU A 100 -3.48 -13.50 11.42
N VAL A 101 -3.41 -12.28 10.88
CA VAL A 101 -2.91 -12.05 9.52
C VAL A 101 -1.44 -12.48 9.41
N ARG A 102 -0.58 -12.13 10.38
CA ARG A 102 0.82 -12.60 10.44
C ARG A 102 0.91 -14.11 10.43
N ALA A 103 0.15 -14.79 11.28
CA ALA A 103 0.14 -16.26 11.34
C ALA A 103 -0.30 -16.89 10.01
N LYS A 104 -1.34 -16.34 9.38
CA LYS A 104 -1.81 -16.80 8.05
C LYS A 104 -0.76 -16.60 6.97
N MET A 105 -0.07 -15.46 6.94
CA MET A 105 1.01 -15.20 5.98
C MET A 105 2.15 -16.21 6.14
N ALA A 106 2.61 -16.44 7.38
CA ALA A 106 3.65 -17.44 7.66
C ALA A 106 3.23 -18.84 7.21
N PHE A 107 2.00 -19.26 7.52
CA PHE A 107 1.45 -20.53 7.06
C PHE A 107 1.46 -20.65 5.53
N HIS A 108 1.05 -19.61 4.81
CA HIS A 108 1.05 -19.61 3.35
C HIS A 108 2.47 -19.71 2.77
N PHE A 109 3.45 -19.02 3.34
CA PHE A 109 4.84 -19.12 2.91
C PHE A 109 5.42 -20.52 3.14
N ILE A 110 5.18 -21.10 4.31
CA ILE A 110 5.63 -22.46 4.65
C ILE A 110 4.98 -23.48 3.69
N LYS A 111 3.67 -23.40 3.50
CA LYS A 111 2.95 -24.29 2.60
C LYS A 111 3.43 -24.17 1.15
N ALA A 112 3.69 -22.97 0.67
CA ALA A 112 4.21 -22.75 -0.69
C ALA A 112 5.61 -23.34 -0.88
N TYR A 113 6.47 -23.23 0.15
CA TYR A 113 7.82 -23.79 0.12
C TYR A 113 7.83 -25.33 0.00
N PHE A 114 6.92 -26.02 0.71
CA PHE A 114 6.86 -27.49 0.69
C PHE A 114 6.05 -28.09 -0.47
N ASN A 115 5.27 -27.27 -1.18
CA ASN A 115 4.44 -27.71 -2.31
C ASN A 115 4.99 -27.28 -3.69
N GLY A 116 6.16 -26.63 -3.71
CA GLY A 116 6.85 -26.16 -4.92
C GLY A 116 7.97 -27.07 -5.37
#